data_AF-D9XJJ8-F1
#
_entry.id   AF-D9XJJ8-F1
#
_cell.length_a   1.000
_cell.length_b   1.000
_cell.length_c   1.000
_cell.angle_alpha   90.00
_cell.angle_beta   90.00
_cell.angle_gamma   90.00
#
_symmetry.space_group_name_H-M   'P 1'
#
loop_
_entity.id
_entity.type
_entity.pdbx_description
1 polymer ?
#
loop_
_entity_poly.entity_id
_entity_poly.type
_entity_poly.pdbx_seq_one_letter_code
_entity_poly.pdbx_strand_id
1 'polypeptide(L)'
;MKIGAEWGEHTDTRTTWRDGHREKTVTTQAGDLELAIPKLRAGSFFLSLLERRRRIEQPLYAVVMEAYVHGISTRSVADLVKALGSDTGISKSEVSRICADLDAFRTRPLDHIRFPYLFLDATNVKARVDHRIVSQAIVIATGVTQNGGREVVGVMVGDSETEVFWAQFLRHLRERGLSGVRLVISDSHGGLVKAIRKVMLGAAWQRCRVHFVRNVFAAIPKGSAEMVAATIRTVFAQPTADAVRTQLDTVADMLGRQFPKVREMLLEAKEDLTAFADFPHQHWKKIQSTNPLERLNREIKRRTDVVQVFPNPPAVLRLATAVLAELHDEWIAFPRRYLSNESMDALYLDAPTVLPATSDD
;
A
#
# COMPACT_ATOMS: atom_id res chain seq x y z
N MET A 1 15.86 18.73 -18.52
CA MET A 1 15.49 20.17 -18.57
C MET A 1 15.49 20.57 -20.04
N LYS A 2 14.41 21.12 -20.61
CA LYS A 2 14.35 21.44 -22.06
C LYS A 2 14.32 22.96 -22.28
N ILE A 3 15.44 23.65 -22.00
CA ILE A 3 15.65 25.05 -22.46
C ILE A 3 16.06 25.07 -23.95
N GLY A 4 16.44 23.91 -24.50
CA GLY A 4 16.82 23.73 -25.90
C GLY A 4 18.28 24.11 -26.19
N ALA A 5 19.10 24.37 -25.17
CA ALA A 5 20.50 24.77 -25.31
C ALA A 5 21.31 24.41 -24.06
N GLU A 6 22.58 24.06 -24.24
CA GLU A 6 23.55 23.85 -23.17
C GLU A 6 24.06 25.18 -22.56
N TRP A 7 24.82 25.08 -21.46
CA TRP A 7 25.40 26.24 -20.80
C TRP A 7 26.43 26.93 -21.69
N GLY A 8 26.24 28.22 -21.96
CA GLY A 8 27.12 29.03 -22.82
C GLY A 8 26.92 28.84 -24.33
N GLU A 9 26.06 27.90 -24.75
CA GLU A 9 25.81 27.64 -26.17
C GLU A 9 24.95 28.75 -26.79
N HIS A 10 25.32 29.25 -27.98
CA HIS A 10 24.48 30.15 -28.76
C HIS A 10 23.78 29.34 -29.85
N THR A 11 22.47 29.13 -29.71
CA THR A 11 21.66 28.35 -30.65
C THR A 11 20.29 28.98 -30.83
N ASP A 12 19.79 28.92 -32.06
CA ASP A 12 18.49 29.48 -32.46
C ASP A 12 17.31 28.65 -31.93
N THR A 13 17.56 27.45 -31.41
CA THR A 13 16.55 26.58 -30.80
C THR A 13 16.31 26.87 -29.31
N ARG A 14 17.02 27.85 -28.73
CA ARG A 14 16.84 28.24 -27.33
C ARG A 14 15.47 28.89 -27.12
N THR A 15 14.70 28.33 -26.18
CA THR A 15 13.31 28.75 -25.93
C THR A 15 13.14 29.75 -24.78
N THR A 16 14.12 29.85 -23.87
CA THR A 16 14.08 30.78 -22.72
C THR A 16 15.49 30.95 -22.13
N TRP A 17 15.64 31.85 -21.16
CA TRP A 17 16.90 32.13 -20.46
C TRP A 17 16.72 32.00 -18.95
N ARG A 18 17.81 31.71 -18.22
CA ARG A 18 17.80 31.76 -16.74
C ARG A 18 17.78 33.23 -16.29
N ASP A 19 16.98 33.53 -15.28
CA ASP A 19 16.76 34.90 -14.78
C ASP A 19 16.98 34.96 -13.26
N GLY A 20 18.20 34.62 -12.85
CA GLY A 20 18.60 34.56 -11.45
C GLY A 20 17.98 33.39 -10.68
N HIS A 21 17.84 33.57 -9.37
CA HIS A 21 17.35 32.55 -8.43
C HIS A 21 16.22 33.12 -7.56
N ARG A 22 15.37 32.24 -7.03
CA ARG A 22 14.52 32.53 -5.86
C ARG A 22 15.11 31.81 -4.67
N GLU A 23 15.16 32.51 -3.55
CA GLU A 23 15.48 31.90 -2.27
C GLU A 23 14.28 31.09 -1.78
N LYS A 24 14.55 29.93 -1.21
CA LYS A 24 13.58 29.08 -0.55
C LYS A 24 14.25 28.36 0.60
N THR A 25 13.85 28.70 1.81
CA THR A 25 14.13 27.88 2.99
C THR A 25 13.32 26.58 2.94
N VAL A 26 14.01 25.45 3.11
CA VAL A 26 13.42 24.13 3.32
C VAL A 26 13.88 23.64 4.69
N THR A 27 12.94 23.54 5.61
CA THR A 27 13.13 23.03 6.96
C THR A 27 13.21 21.51 6.94
N THR A 28 14.35 20.99 7.39
CA THR A 28 14.67 19.55 7.45
C THR A 28 14.82 19.10 8.90
N GLN A 29 14.92 17.80 9.14
CA GLN A 29 15.24 17.29 10.50
C GLN A 29 16.64 17.73 11.00
N ALA A 30 17.54 18.11 10.10
CA ALA A 30 18.87 18.59 10.44
C ALA A 30 18.94 20.13 10.58
N GLY A 31 17.82 20.83 10.40
CA GLY A 31 17.71 22.29 10.43
C GLY A 31 17.22 22.90 9.11
N ASP A 32 17.16 24.22 9.07
CA ASP A 32 16.74 24.99 7.90
C ASP A 32 17.82 25.00 6.82
N LEU A 33 17.43 24.61 5.60
CA LEU A 33 18.28 24.61 4.41
C LEU A 33 17.87 25.74 3.48
N GLU A 34 18.77 26.69 3.26
CA GLU A 34 18.55 27.76 2.29
C GLU A 34 18.87 27.28 0.87
N LEU A 35 17.85 27.27 0.01
CA LEU A 35 17.97 26.84 -1.39
C LEU A 35 17.82 28.01 -2.35
N ALA A 36 18.78 28.15 -3.26
CA ALA A 36 18.68 29.04 -4.41
C ALA A 36 18.07 28.29 -5.60
N ILE A 37 16.75 28.39 -5.80
CA ILE A 37 16.06 27.72 -6.90
C ILE A 37 16.16 28.58 -8.17
N PRO A 38 16.69 28.05 -9.29
CA PRO A 38 16.80 28.81 -10.54
C PRO A 38 15.44 29.32 -11.05
N LYS A 39 15.43 30.54 -11.59
CA LYS A 39 14.29 31.14 -12.29
C LYS A 39 14.51 31.12 -13.80
N LEU A 40 13.42 31.12 -14.55
CA LEU A 40 13.42 31.30 -15.99
C LEU A 40 12.79 32.66 -16.31
N ARG A 41 13.29 33.34 -17.33
CA ARG A 41 12.79 34.63 -17.81
C ARG A 41 11.37 34.54 -18.35
N ALA A 42 11.06 33.39 -18.97
CA ALA A 42 9.72 32.99 -19.40
C ALA A 42 9.48 31.52 -19.04
N GLY A 43 8.28 31.23 -18.50
CA GLY A 43 7.87 29.90 -18.03
C GLY A 43 8.11 29.66 -16.54
N SER A 44 7.79 28.46 -16.06
CA SER A 44 7.98 28.07 -14.65
C SER A 44 8.96 26.91 -14.53
N PHE A 45 9.96 27.04 -13.66
CA PHE A 45 10.87 25.96 -13.29
C PHE A 45 10.68 25.58 -11.81
N PHE A 46 10.63 24.28 -11.55
CA PHE A 46 10.61 23.72 -10.19
C PHE A 46 11.35 22.39 -10.21
N LEU A 47 12.22 22.14 -9.23
CA LEU A 47 12.88 20.84 -9.10
C LEU A 47 11.83 19.80 -8.70
N SER A 48 11.78 18.66 -9.39
CA SER A 48 10.87 17.55 -9.06
C SER A 48 11.12 16.96 -7.66
N LEU A 49 12.32 17.13 -7.12
CA LEU A 49 12.69 16.73 -5.76
C LEU A 49 12.00 17.58 -4.68
N LEU A 50 11.55 18.79 -5.02
CA LEU A 50 10.88 19.69 -4.10
C LEU A 50 9.40 19.75 -4.46
N GLU A 51 8.53 19.94 -3.47
CA GLU A 51 7.14 20.31 -3.70
C GLU A 51 6.96 21.82 -3.81
N ARG A 52 6.09 22.25 -4.73
CA ARG A 52 5.71 23.66 -4.90
C ARG A 52 5.06 24.16 -3.62
N ARG A 53 5.60 25.24 -3.04
CA ARG A 53 5.11 25.94 -1.84
C ARG A 53 5.25 25.21 -0.50
N ARG A 54 5.77 23.98 -0.46
CA ARG A 54 6.08 23.27 0.80
C ARG A 54 7.41 23.72 1.38
N ARG A 55 7.46 24.15 2.64
CA ARG A 55 8.68 24.61 3.33
C ARG A 55 9.28 23.60 4.31
N ILE A 56 8.61 22.49 4.60
CA ILE A 56 9.00 21.54 5.64
C ILE A 56 9.08 20.12 5.06
N GLU A 57 10.06 19.33 5.49
CA GLU A 57 10.17 17.91 5.16
C GLU A 57 9.06 17.05 5.80
N GLN A 58 8.60 16.06 5.04
CA GLN A 58 7.48 15.17 5.36
C GLN A 58 7.62 14.33 6.65
N PRO A 59 8.82 14.04 7.18
CA PRO A 59 8.98 13.42 8.50
C PRO A 59 8.76 14.37 9.68
N LEU A 60 9.20 15.64 9.60
CA LEU A 60 8.94 16.66 10.64
C LEU A 60 7.42 16.97 10.73
N TYR A 61 6.76 16.89 9.59
CA TYR A 61 5.32 16.95 9.43
C TYR A 61 4.55 15.84 10.17
N ALA A 62 5.10 14.63 10.30
CA ALA A 62 4.48 13.56 11.09
C ALA A 62 4.50 13.87 12.60
N VAL A 63 5.54 14.56 13.08
CA VAL A 63 5.67 15.03 14.47
C VAL A 63 4.74 16.21 14.76
N VAL A 64 4.51 17.09 13.78
CA VAL A 64 3.49 18.14 13.90
C VAL A 64 2.07 17.57 13.89
N MET A 65 1.85 16.54 13.07
CA MET A 65 0.62 15.76 13.13
C MET A 65 0.47 15.12 14.51
N GLU A 66 1.52 14.51 15.08
CA GLU A 66 1.54 13.95 16.44
C GLU A 66 1.16 14.99 17.51
N ALA A 67 1.66 16.23 17.42
CA ALA A 67 1.32 17.29 18.38
C ALA A 67 -0.15 17.75 18.28
N TYR A 68 -0.73 17.83 17.07
CA TYR A 68 -2.15 18.16 16.89
C TYR A 68 -3.06 17.01 17.32
N VAL A 69 -2.63 15.79 17.01
CA VAL A 69 -3.22 14.53 17.43
C VAL A 69 -3.40 14.53 18.95
N HIS A 70 -2.37 14.91 19.72
CA HIS A 70 -2.38 14.96 21.19
C HIS A 70 -3.27 16.06 21.83
N GLY A 71 -4.08 16.78 21.04
CA GLY A 71 -5.00 17.81 21.56
C GLY A 71 -4.28 19.02 22.14
N ILE A 72 -2.99 19.17 21.83
CA ILE A 72 -2.18 20.28 22.30
C ILE A 72 -2.58 21.53 21.51
N SER A 73 -2.71 22.67 22.19
CA SER A 73 -3.13 23.91 21.55
C SER A 73 -2.19 24.26 20.39
N THR A 74 -2.69 24.96 19.37
CA THR A 74 -1.87 25.35 18.20
C THR A 74 -0.64 26.19 18.56
N ARG A 75 -0.57 26.76 19.78
CA ARG A 75 0.63 27.43 20.30
C ARG A 75 1.71 26.44 20.70
N SER A 76 1.34 25.37 21.39
CA SER A 76 2.28 24.33 21.83
C SER A 76 2.84 23.51 20.67
N VAL A 77 2.08 23.38 19.58
CA VAL A 77 2.59 22.82 18.31
C VAL A 77 3.67 23.73 17.72
N ALA A 78 3.48 25.06 17.79
CA ALA A 78 4.50 26.01 17.36
C ALA A 78 5.74 25.96 18.25
N ASP A 79 5.58 25.76 19.56
CA ASP A 79 6.70 25.59 20.51
C ASP A 79 7.48 24.30 20.25
N LEU A 80 6.80 23.19 19.91
CA LEU A 80 7.46 21.91 19.56
C LEU A 80 8.24 22.01 18.24
N VAL A 81 7.64 22.65 17.22
CA VAL A 81 8.32 22.92 15.94
C VAL A 81 9.56 23.79 16.15
N LYS A 82 9.45 24.79 17.04
CA LYS A 82 10.58 25.64 17.43
C LYS A 82 11.66 24.88 18.20
N ALA A 83 11.29 23.98 19.10
CA ALA A 83 12.22 23.13 19.86
C ALA A 83 12.97 22.12 18.98
N LEU A 84 12.40 21.74 17.83
CA LEU A 84 13.02 20.89 16.82
C LEU A 84 13.92 21.66 15.83
N GLY A 85 14.24 22.92 16.14
CA GLY A 85 15.18 23.73 15.36
C GLY A 85 14.57 24.46 14.17
N SER A 86 13.25 24.60 14.12
CA SER A 86 12.52 25.31 13.06
C SER A 86 11.95 26.62 13.58
N ASP A 87 12.54 27.76 13.21
CA ASP A 87 12.05 29.09 13.62
C ASP A 87 10.74 29.48 12.90
N THR A 88 10.36 28.76 11.85
CA THR A 88 9.10 28.94 11.13
C THR A 88 8.02 27.98 11.64
N GLY A 89 7.18 28.45 12.57
CA GLY A 89 6.04 27.68 13.06
C GLY A 89 5.02 27.35 11.96
N ILE A 90 4.37 26.18 12.02
CA ILE A 90 3.31 25.78 11.08
C ILE A 90 2.02 26.56 11.37
N SER A 91 1.47 27.24 10.37
CA SER A 91 0.20 27.98 10.53
C SER A 91 -1.02 27.05 10.59
N LYS A 92 -2.10 27.46 11.28
CA LYS A 92 -3.40 26.74 11.26
C LYS A 92 -3.91 26.49 9.82
N SER A 93 -3.72 27.47 8.94
CA SER A 93 -4.14 27.38 7.54
C SER A 93 -3.38 26.31 6.75
N GLU A 94 -2.15 26.02 7.14
CA GLU A 94 -1.29 25.02 6.50
C GLU A 94 -1.70 23.62 6.96
N VAL A 95 -1.95 23.44 8.27
CA VAL A 95 -2.52 22.19 8.82
C VAL A 95 -3.87 21.85 8.18
N SER A 96 -4.74 22.84 7.97
CA SER A 96 -6.04 22.63 7.34
C SER A 96 -5.92 22.18 5.89
N ARG A 97 -5.01 22.79 5.11
CA ARG A 97 -4.75 22.39 3.71
C ARG A 97 -4.26 20.96 3.62
N ILE A 98 -3.32 20.61 4.49
CA ILE A 98 -2.80 19.26 4.63
C ILE A 98 -3.90 18.23 4.91
N CYS A 99 -4.77 18.49 5.87
CA CYS A 99 -5.85 17.56 6.18
C CYS A 99 -6.77 17.36 4.95
N ALA A 100 -7.07 18.45 4.23
CA ALA A 100 -7.84 18.38 3.00
C ALA A 100 -7.13 17.55 1.91
N ASP A 101 -5.81 17.68 1.76
CA ASP A 101 -5.04 16.88 0.80
C ASP A 101 -5.05 15.37 1.15
N LEU A 102 -4.95 15.03 2.45
CA LEU A 102 -5.06 13.65 2.91
C LEU A 102 -6.48 13.09 2.69
N ASP A 103 -7.51 13.91 2.89
CA ASP A 103 -8.90 13.53 2.66
C ASP A 103 -9.15 13.31 1.17
N ALA A 104 -8.62 14.20 0.31
CA ALA A 104 -8.65 14.06 -1.14
C ALA A 104 -7.94 12.76 -1.59
N PHE A 105 -6.78 12.45 -1.01
CA PHE A 105 -6.08 11.19 -1.30
C PHE A 105 -6.94 9.97 -0.95
N ARG A 106 -7.62 9.94 0.20
CA ARG A 106 -8.46 8.81 0.63
C ARG A 106 -9.74 8.66 -0.19
N THR A 107 -10.27 9.75 -0.74
CA THR A 107 -11.56 9.78 -1.45
C THR A 107 -11.42 9.86 -2.96
N ARG A 108 -10.20 9.95 -3.50
CA ARG A 108 -9.95 10.05 -4.94
C ARG A 108 -10.60 8.89 -5.73
N PRO A 109 -11.07 9.14 -6.96
CA PRO A 109 -11.56 8.09 -7.86
C PRO A 109 -10.51 7.01 -8.11
N LEU A 110 -10.99 5.80 -8.41
CA LEU A 110 -10.23 4.59 -8.73
C LEU A 110 -10.68 3.98 -10.06
N ASP A 111 -11.47 4.72 -10.83
CA ASP A 111 -12.03 4.33 -12.14
C ASP A 111 -11.07 4.58 -13.31
N HIS A 112 -9.91 5.21 -13.05
CA HIS A 112 -8.89 5.51 -14.06
C HIS A 112 -8.25 4.25 -14.66
N ILE A 113 -8.26 3.13 -13.94
CA ILE A 113 -7.64 1.88 -14.35
C ILE A 113 -8.24 0.67 -13.65
N ARG A 114 -8.19 -0.51 -14.30
CA ARG A 114 -8.57 -1.78 -13.66
C ARG A 114 -7.48 -2.25 -12.70
N PHE A 115 -7.89 -2.92 -11.63
CA PHE A 115 -7.00 -3.48 -10.61
C PHE A 115 -7.18 -5.00 -10.47
N PRO A 116 -6.53 -5.84 -11.31
CA PRO A 116 -6.70 -7.29 -11.26
C PRO A 116 -6.38 -7.94 -9.92
N TYR A 117 -5.41 -7.38 -9.19
CA TYR A 117 -4.98 -7.90 -7.90
C TYR A 117 -5.15 -6.87 -6.81
N LEU A 118 -5.82 -7.27 -5.73
CA LEU A 118 -6.02 -6.46 -4.54
C LEU A 118 -5.41 -7.16 -3.33
N PHE A 119 -4.51 -6.48 -2.64
CA PHE A 119 -3.89 -6.97 -1.40
C PHE A 119 -4.51 -6.22 -0.23
N LEU A 120 -4.92 -6.97 0.80
CA LEU A 120 -5.50 -6.44 2.02
C LEU A 120 -4.68 -6.92 3.22
N ASP A 121 -4.39 -6.00 4.12
CA ASP A 121 -3.74 -6.32 5.40
C ASP A 121 -4.17 -5.34 6.48
N ALA A 122 -3.92 -5.72 7.74
CA ALA A 122 -4.26 -4.93 8.91
C ALA A 122 -3.08 -4.90 9.89
N THR A 123 -2.83 -3.74 10.48
CA THR A 123 -1.89 -3.63 11.59
C THR A 123 -2.49 -2.86 12.75
N ASN A 124 -2.23 -3.32 13.97
CA ASN A 124 -2.86 -2.77 15.18
C ASN A 124 -1.98 -1.73 15.86
N VAL A 125 -2.59 -0.64 16.32
CA VAL A 125 -1.97 0.39 17.17
C VAL A 125 -2.84 0.65 18.39
N LYS A 126 -2.29 1.34 19.40
CA LYS A 126 -3.06 1.75 20.58
C LYS A 126 -3.62 3.15 20.37
N ALA A 127 -4.90 3.34 20.67
CA ALA A 127 -5.54 4.66 20.64
C ALA A 127 -6.50 4.84 21.83
N ARG A 128 -6.75 6.08 22.23
CA ARG A 128 -7.78 6.43 23.23
C ARG A 128 -9.15 6.54 22.56
N VAL A 129 -10.10 5.75 23.03
CA VAL A 129 -11.52 5.77 22.64
C VAL A 129 -12.33 5.75 23.93
N ASP A 130 -13.27 6.69 24.09
CA ASP A 130 -14.11 6.81 25.29
C ASP A 130 -13.30 6.77 26.60
N HIS A 131 -12.21 7.53 26.64
CA HIS A 131 -11.25 7.62 27.75
C HIS A 131 -10.49 6.32 28.09
N ARG A 132 -10.58 5.28 27.25
CA ARG A 132 -9.87 4.00 27.43
C ARG A 132 -8.84 3.78 26.34
N ILE A 133 -7.73 3.15 26.67
CA ILE A 133 -6.73 2.72 25.68
C ILE A 133 -7.19 1.41 25.07
N VAL A 134 -7.53 1.43 23.79
CA VAL A 134 -7.99 0.27 23.03
C VAL A 134 -7.07 -0.01 21.85
N SER A 135 -7.12 -1.24 21.33
CA SER A 135 -6.49 -1.57 20.06
C SER A 135 -7.35 -0.99 18.92
N GLN A 136 -6.70 -0.39 17.93
CA GLN A 136 -7.34 0.05 16.69
C GLN A 136 -6.55 -0.52 15.52
N ALA A 137 -7.26 -1.07 14.54
CA ALA A 137 -6.66 -1.60 13.34
C ALA A 137 -6.56 -0.54 12.26
N ILE A 138 -5.39 -0.43 11.66
CA ILE A 138 -5.15 0.28 10.41
C ILE A 138 -5.29 -0.77 9.31
N VAL A 139 -6.36 -0.69 8.54
CA VAL A 139 -6.56 -1.57 7.38
C VAL A 139 -6.13 -0.87 6.11
N ILE A 140 -5.41 -1.60 5.27
CA ILE A 140 -4.74 -1.06 4.08
C ILE A 140 -5.10 -1.92 2.89
N ALA A 141 -5.41 -1.27 1.77
CA ALA A 141 -5.57 -1.89 0.47
C ALA A 141 -4.51 -1.37 -0.50
N THR A 142 -3.77 -2.26 -1.15
CA THR A 142 -2.95 -1.91 -2.32
C THR A 142 -3.39 -2.73 -3.52
N GLY A 143 -3.35 -2.14 -4.70
CA GLY A 143 -3.75 -2.77 -5.95
C GLY A 143 -2.59 -2.86 -6.93
N VAL A 144 -2.58 -3.93 -7.73
CA VAL A 144 -1.80 -3.97 -8.97
C VAL A 144 -2.72 -3.57 -10.10
N THR A 145 -2.36 -2.51 -10.81
CA THR A 145 -3.07 -2.00 -11.98
C THR A 145 -2.94 -2.97 -13.16
N GLN A 146 -3.83 -2.89 -14.14
CA GLN A 146 -3.75 -3.71 -15.36
C GLN A 146 -2.42 -3.52 -16.14
N ASN A 147 -1.71 -2.42 -15.91
CA ASN A 147 -0.40 -2.14 -16.51
C ASN A 147 0.75 -2.63 -15.60
N GLY A 148 0.47 -3.45 -14.59
CA GLY A 148 1.46 -4.01 -13.68
C GLY A 148 2.10 -3.02 -12.71
N GLY A 149 1.64 -1.77 -12.66
CA GLY A 149 1.99 -0.77 -11.64
C GLY A 149 1.29 -1.04 -10.31
N ARG A 150 1.75 -0.43 -9.22
CA ARG A 150 1.14 -0.54 -7.88
C ARG A 150 0.60 0.79 -7.40
N GLU A 151 -0.53 0.73 -6.72
CA GLU A 151 -1.12 1.90 -6.07
C GLU A 151 -1.64 1.55 -4.68
N VAL A 152 -1.61 2.52 -3.77
CA VAL A 152 -2.35 2.41 -2.50
C VAL A 152 -3.81 2.74 -2.80
N VAL A 153 -4.69 1.76 -2.69
CA VAL A 153 -6.10 1.88 -3.08
C VAL A 153 -6.93 2.49 -1.94
N GLY A 154 -6.59 2.21 -0.68
CA GLY A 154 -7.29 2.81 0.44
C GLY A 154 -6.69 2.49 1.80
N VAL A 155 -7.14 3.26 2.80
CA VAL A 155 -6.84 3.08 4.22
C VAL A 155 -8.07 3.42 5.06
N MET A 156 -8.28 2.68 6.13
CA MET A 156 -9.32 2.98 7.13
C MET A 156 -8.80 2.59 8.52
N VAL A 157 -9.31 3.25 9.56
CA VAL A 157 -9.00 2.91 10.95
C VAL A 157 -10.29 2.57 11.68
N GLY A 158 -10.28 1.48 12.43
CA GLY A 158 -11.40 1.09 13.27
C GLY A 158 -11.21 -0.31 13.84
N ASP A 159 -12.33 -0.97 14.10
CA ASP A 159 -12.36 -2.33 14.62
C ASP A 159 -12.35 -3.35 13.47
N SER A 160 -11.17 -3.89 13.15
CA SER A 160 -10.99 -4.87 12.06
C SER A 160 -11.53 -6.26 12.38
N GLU A 161 -12.04 -6.51 13.59
CA GLU A 161 -12.49 -7.87 13.94
C GLU A 161 -13.84 -8.23 13.29
N THR A 162 -14.60 -7.22 12.85
CA THR A 162 -15.98 -7.41 12.37
C THR A 162 -16.11 -7.49 10.84
N GLU A 163 -17.03 -8.33 10.36
CA GLU A 163 -17.42 -8.37 8.93
C GLU A 163 -17.95 -7.00 8.47
N VAL A 164 -18.70 -6.31 9.33
CA VAL A 164 -19.33 -5.02 9.01
C VAL A 164 -18.29 -3.98 8.63
N PHE A 165 -17.21 -3.87 9.42
CA PHE A 165 -16.13 -2.94 9.16
C PHE A 165 -15.42 -3.23 7.84
N TRP A 166 -15.04 -4.49 7.58
CA TRP A 166 -14.41 -4.87 6.32
C TRP A 166 -15.33 -4.67 5.11
N ALA A 167 -16.62 -4.99 5.26
CA ALA A 167 -17.58 -4.77 4.19
C ALA A 167 -17.76 -3.27 3.88
N GLN A 168 -17.77 -2.41 4.90
CA GLN A 168 -17.78 -0.96 4.71
C GLN A 168 -16.52 -0.49 3.99
N PHE A 169 -15.34 -0.95 4.40
CA PHE A 169 -14.08 -0.59 3.75
C PHE A 169 -14.07 -1.01 2.27
N LEU A 170 -14.44 -2.26 1.96
CA LEU A 170 -14.46 -2.78 0.60
C LEU A 170 -15.52 -2.09 -0.29
N ARG A 171 -16.70 -1.77 0.26
CA ARG A 171 -17.74 -1.03 -0.48
C ARG A 171 -17.28 0.38 -0.80
N HIS A 172 -16.64 1.07 0.15
CA HIS A 172 -16.07 2.39 -0.08
C HIS A 172 -15.04 2.39 -1.23
N LEU A 173 -14.26 1.31 -1.41
CA LEU A 173 -13.36 1.19 -2.58
C LEU A 173 -14.15 1.02 -3.88
N ARG A 174 -15.22 0.22 -3.89
CA ARG A 174 -16.09 0.02 -5.06
C ARG A 174 -16.82 1.30 -5.46
N GLU A 175 -17.36 2.04 -4.48
CA GLU A 175 -18.04 3.32 -4.68
C GLU A 175 -17.14 4.37 -5.32
N ARG A 176 -15.83 4.31 -5.03
CA ARG A 176 -14.80 5.15 -5.67
C ARG A 176 -14.43 4.69 -7.09
N GLY A 177 -14.97 3.58 -7.59
CA GLY A 177 -14.74 3.09 -8.95
C GLY A 177 -13.81 1.87 -9.07
N LEU A 178 -13.41 1.23 -7.95
CA LEU A 178 -12.55 0.04 -8.00
C LEU A 178 -13.19 -1.09 -8.83
N SER A 179 -12.54 -1.44 -9.94
CA SER A 179 -13.06 -2.41 -10.91
C SER A 179 -11.99 -3.38 -11.43
N GLY A 180 -12.44 -4.49 -12.01
CA GLY A 180 -11.56 -5.50 -12.63
C GLY A 180 -10.81 -6.43 -11.67
N VAL A 181 -11.17 -6.45 -10.38
CA VAL A 181 -10.54 -7.33 -9.38
C VAL A 181 -10.81 -8.80 -9.72
N ARG A 182 -9.75 -9.58 -9.95
CA ARG A 182 -9.79 -11.02 -10.21
C ARG A 182 -9.29 -11.85 -9.04
N LEU A 183 -8.33 -11.33 -8.25
CA LEU A 183 -7.81 -11.98 -7.05
C LEU A 183 -7.71 -10.99 -5.89
N VAL A 184 -8.23 -11.39 -4.74
CA VAL A 184 -7.98 -10.71 -3.46
C VAL A 184 -7.02 -11.55 -2.62
N ILE A 185 -5.93 -10.95 -2.15
CA ILE A 185 -4.89 -11.60 -1.34
C ILE A 185 -4.91 -11.01 0.07
N SER A 186 -5.16 -11.83 1.08
CA SER A 186 -5.22 -11.37 2.47
C SER A 186 -4.88 -12.46 3.49
N ASP A 187 -4.84 -12.10 4.77
CA ASP A 187 -4.98 -13.11 5.84
C ASP A 187 -6.43 -13.67 5.90
N SER A 188 -6.62 -14.78 6.61
CA SER A 188 -7.88 -15.50 6.77
C SER A 188 -8.70 -15.04 7.97
N HIS A 189 -8.64 -13.77 8.35
CA HIS A 189 -9.47 -13.27 9.45
C HIS A 189 -10.95 -13.47 9.10
N GLY A 190 -11.74 -14.05 10.02
CA GLY A 190 -13.09 -14.52 9.71
C GLY A 190 -14.02 -13.41 9.19
N GLY A 191 -13.95 -12.22 9.76
CA GLY A 191 -14.73 -11.05 9.30
C GLY A 191 -14.29 -10.56 7.92
N LEU A 192 -12.99 -10.62 7.62
CA LEU A 192 -12.42 -10.18 6.35
C LEU A 192 -12.84 -11.11 5.20
N VAL A 193 -12.69 -12.42 5.36
CA VAL A 193 -13.03 -13.40 4.30
C VAL A 193 -14.51 -13.33 3.94
N LYS A 194 -15.40 -13.20 4.94
CA LYS A 194 -16.84 -13.02 4.71
C LYS A 194 -17.13 -11.74 3.93
N ALA A 195 -16.50 -10.62 4.31
CA ALA A 195 -16.65 -9.35 3.61
C ALA A 195 -16.13 -9.40 2.17
N ILE A 196 -14.98 -10.05 1.92
CA ILE A 196 -14.44 -10.27 0.56
C ILE A 196 -15.46 -11.02 -0.29
N ARG A 197 -15.94 -12.19 0.18
CA ARG A 197 -16.91 -13.02 -0.54
C ARG A 197 -18.22 -12.29 -0.84
N LYS A 198 -18.62 -11.34 0.02
CA LYS A 198 -19.84 -10.54 -0.13
C LYS A 198 -19.71 -9.34 -1.06
N VAL A 199 -18.57 -8.64 -1.03
CA VAL A 199 -18.39 -7.35 -1.73
C VAL A 199 -17.58 -7.48 -3.02
N MET A 200 -16.62 -8.40 -3.06
CA MET A 200 -15.74 -8.64 -4.21
C MET A 200 -16.26 -9.81 -5.05
N LEU A 201 -17.54 -9.76 -5.43
CA LEU A 201 -18.17 -10.76 -6.29
C LEU A 201 -17.39 -10.91 -7.61
N GLY A 202 -17.16 -12.16 -8.01
CA GLY A 202 -16.39 -12.53 -9.20
C GLY A 202 -14.87 -12.58 -9.02
N ALA A 203 -14.34 -12.19 -7.86
CA ALA A 203 -12.92 -12.36 -7.54
C ALA A 203 -12.68 -13.67 -6.78
N ALA A 204 -11.62 -14.37 -7.14
CA ALA A 204 -11.07 -15.44 -6.31
C ALA A 204 -10.41 -14.85 -5.05
N TRP A 205 -10.25 -15.68 -4.01
CA TRP A 205 -9.55 -15.30 -2.79
C TRP A 205 -8.34 -16.20 -2.57
N GLN A 206 -7.18 -15.57 -2.34
CA GLN A 206 -5.94 -16.24 -1.96
C GLN A 206 -5.61 -15.94 -0.51
N ARG A 207 -5.54 -16.99 0.31
CA ARG A 207 -5.02 -16.93 1.67
C ARG A 207 -3.50 -16.73 1.63
N CYS A 208 -3.01 -15.75 2.39
CA CYS A 208 -1.59 -15.48 2.48
C CYS A 208 -0.82 -16.68 3.07
N ARG A 209 0.12 -17.25 2.31
CA ARG A 209 0.92 -18.40 2.77
C ARG A 209 1.74 -18.12 4.03
N VAL A 210 2.20 -16.87 4.20
CA VAL A 210 3.03 -16.48 5.35
C VAL A 210 2.21 -16.52 6.64
N HIS A 211 1.00 -15.96 6.60
CA HIS A 211 0.06 -16.02 7.72
C HIS A 211 -0.41 -17.45 7.98
N PHE A 212 -0.66 -18.24 6.93
CA PHE A 212 -0.99 -19.65 7.10
C PHE A 212 0.10 -20.44 7.85
N VAL A 213 1.37 -20.31 7.44
CA VAL A 213 2.50 -20.98 8.11
C VAL A 213 2.62 -20.50 9.57
N ARG A 214 2.39 -19.21 9.84
CA ARG A 214 2.36 -18.69 11.22
C ARG A 214 1.25 -19.33 12.05
N ASN A 215 0.06 -19.54 11.47
CA ASN A 215 -1.05 -20.21 12.15
C ASN A 215 -0.72 -21.69 12.43
N VAL A 216 -0.03 -22.36 11.50
CA VAL A 216 0.44 -23.74 11.68
C VAL A 216 1.39 -23.86 12.87
N PHE A 217 2.22 -22.85 13.15
CA PHE A 217 3.12 -22.85 14.31
C PHE A 217 2.41 -22.94 15.67
N ALA A 218 1.15 -22.52 15.75
CA ALA A 218 0.35 -22.69 16.97
C ALA A 218 -0.12 -24.14 17.18
N ALA A 219 -0.11 -24.97 16.13
CA ALA A 219 -0.58 -26.36 16.16
C ALA A 219 0.55 -27.40 16.27
N ILE A 220 1.81 -26.96 16.41
CA ILE A 220 2.98 -27.84 16.46
C ILE A 220 3.96 -27.46 17.58
N PRO A 221 4.81 -28.39 18.04
CA PRO A 221 5.92 -28.07 18.94
C PRO A 221 6.95 -27.15 18.27
N LYS A 222 7.55 -26.24 19.06
CA LYS A 222 8.54 -25.27 18.57
C LYS A 222 9.73 -25.91 17.85
N GLY A 223 10.20 -27.07 18.31
CA GLY A 223 11.33 -27.79 17.71
C GLY A 223 11.07 -28.32 16.30
N SER A 224 9.81 -28.45 15.89
CA SER A 224 9.42 -28.93 14.56
C SER A 224 9.14 -27.80 13.56
N ALA A 225 9.18 -26.53 14.00
CA ALA A 225 8.70 -25.39 13.21
C ALA A 225 9.46 -25.22 11.88
N GLU A 226 10.79 -25.34 11.89
CA GLU A 226 11.60 -25.16 10.69
C GLU A 226 11.32 -26.26 9.65
N MET A 227 11.28 -27.51 10.09
CA MET A 227 10.98 -28.67 9.23
C MET A 227 9.58 -28.53 8.62
N VAL A 228 8.56 -28.27 9.44
CA VAL A 228 7.17 -28.10 8.96
C VAL A 228 7.07 -26.94 7.96
N ALA A 229 7.69 -25.79 8.25
CA ALA A 229 7.70 -24.66 7.33
C ALA A 229 8.46 -24.96 6.03
N ALA A 230 9.56 -25.72 6.08
CA ALA A 230 10.28 -26.16 4.89
C ALA A 230 9.42 -27.07 4.02
N THR A 231 8.74 -28.05 4.62
CA THR A 231 7.86 -28.98 3.90
C THR A 231 6.70 -28.24 3.26
N ILE A 232 6.01 -27.33 3.97
CA ILE A 232 4.92 -26.51 3.40
C ILE A 232 5.43 -25.63 2.25
N ARG A 233 6.65 -25.08 2.34
CA ARG A 233 7.23 -24.24 1.26
C ARG A 233 7.36 -24.99 -0.07
N THR A 234 7.48 -26.33 -0.06
CA THR A 234 7.59 -27.12 -1.30
C THR A 234 6.33 -27.04 -2.18
N VAL A 235 5.15 -26.83 -1.57
CA VAL A 235 3.87 -26.63 -2.30
C VAL A 235 3.97 -25.45 -3.26
N PHE A 236 4.62 -24.37 -2.83
CA PHE A 236 4.73 -23.12 -3.58
C PHE A 236 5.91 -23.05 -4.54
N ALA A 237 6.70 -24.13 -4.62
CA ALA A 237 7.85 -24.23 -5.51
C ALA A 237 7.53 -25.04 -6.79
N GLN A 238 6.29 -25.52 -6.94
CA GLN A 238 5.90 -26.38 -8.03
C GLN A 238 5.73 -25.60 -9.35
N PRO A 239 5.99 -26.23 -10.51
CA PRO A 239 6.00 -25.54 -11.80
C PRO A 239 4.62 -25.42 -12.46
N THR A 240 3.63 -26.21 -12.06
CA THR A 240 2.29 -26.24 -12.67
C THR A 240 1.20 -26.25 -11.60
N ALA A 241 0.00 -25.82 -12.00
CA ALA A 241 -1.12 -25.67 -11.06
C ALA A 241 -1.54 -27.02 -10.46
N ASP A 242 -1.57 -28.07 -11.28
CA ASP A 242 -1.84 -29.44 -10.84
C ASP A 242 -0.76 -29.95 -9.89
N ALA A 243 0.52 -29.63 -10.16
CA ALA A 243 1.62 -30.00 -9.28
C ALA A 243 1.53 -29.26 -7.92
N VAL A 244 1.14 -27.98 -7.90
CA VAL A 244 0.89 -27.23 -6.65
C VAL A 244 -0.18 -27.95 -5.81
N ARG A 245 -1.32 -28.29 -6.42
CA ARG A 245 -2.46 -28.92 -5.71
C ARG A 245 -2.12 -30.33 -5.21
N THR A 246 -1.44 -31.12 -6.05
CA THR A 246 -0.98 -32.48 -5.72
C THR A 246 0.08 -32.46 -4.61
N GLN A 247 1.01 -31.50 -4.67
CA GLN A 247 2.04 -31.35 -3.64
C GLN A 247 1.42 -30.96 -2.29
N LEU A 248 0.35 -30.15 -2.29
CA LEU A 248 -0.36 -29.83 -1.05
C LEU A 248 -0.94 -31.09 -0.39
N ASP A 249 -1.61 -31.95 -1.14
CA ASP A 249 -2.14 -33.22 -0.62
C ASP A 249 -1.02 -34.11 -0.06
N THR A 250 0.07 -34.23 -0.83
CA THR A 250 1.27 -34.99 -0.42
C THR A 250 1.84 -34.46 0.89
N VAL A 251 2.01 -33.14 1.00
CA VAL A 251 2.51 -32.48 2.22
C VAL A 251 1.55 -32.67 3.40
N ALA A 252 0.24 -32.59 3.15
CA ALA A 252 -0.77 -32.78 4.17
C ALA A 252 -0.73 -34.21 4.74
N ASP A 253 -0.58 -35.23 3.90
CA ASP A 253 -0.47 -36.62 4.34
C ASP A 253 0.88 -36.91 5.02
N MET A 254 1.98 -36.35 4.51
CA MET A 254 3.31 -36.48 5.14
C MET A 254 3.33 -35.90 6.56
N LEU A 255 2.91 -34.65 6.71
CA LEU A 255 2.89 -33.97 8.01
C LEU A 255 1.80 -34.51 8.92
N GLY A 256 0.68 -34.97 8.36
CA GLY A 256 -0.45 -35.53 9.10
C GLY A 256 -0.12 -36.75 9.95
N ARG A 257 0.92 -37.52 9.60
CA ARG A 257 1.40 -38.66 10.41
C ARG A 257 1.86 -38.25 11.81
N GLN A 258 2.49 -37.09 11.92
CA GLN A 258 3.00 -36.56 13.20
C GLN A 258 2.11 -35.46 13.75
N PHE A 259 1.45 -34.69 12.88
CA PHE A 259 0.64 -33.53 13.22
C PHE A 259 -0.74 -33.60 12.53
N PRO A 260 -1.68 -34.42 13.05
CA PRO A 260 -3.00 -34.57 12.44
C PRO A 260 -3.74 -33.25 12.23
N LYS A 261 -3.59 -32.29 13.15
CA LYS A 261 -4.21 -30.96 13.04
C LYS A 261 -3.66 -30.16 11.85
N VAL A 262 -2.38 -30.30 11.52
CA VAL A 262 -1.76 -29.60 10.38
C VAL A 262 -2.32 -30.13 9.06
N ARG A 263 -2.59 -31.44 8.98
CA ARG A 263 -3.27 -32.05 7.82
C ARG A 263 -4.65 -31.45 7.60
N GLU A 264 -5.47 -31.39 8.65
CA GLU A 264 -6.80 -30.76 8.59
C GLU A 264 -6.69 -29.31 8.11
N MET A 265 -5.80 -28.51 8.72
CA MET A 265 -5.59 -27.11 8.34
C MET A 265 -5.17 -26.94 6.87
N LEU A 266 -4.32 -27.83 6.34
CA LEU A 266 -3.88 -27.80 4.94
C LEU A 266 -5.02 -28.15 3.99
N LEU A 267 -5.74 -29.23 4.26
CA LEU A 267 -6.83 -29.70 3.40
C LEU A 267 -8.01 -28.72 3.38
N GLU A 268 -8.39 -28.18 4.54
CA GLU A 268 -9.43 -27.14 4.63
C GLU A 268 -9.06 -25.88 3.85
N ALA A 269 -7.79 -25.50 3.87
CA ALA A 269 -7.30 -24.29 3.21
C ALA A 269 -6.81 -24.53 1.78
N LYS A 270 -6.96 -25.74 1.20
CA LYS A 270 -6.34 -26.13 -0.07
C LYS A 270 -6.72 -25.19 -1.21
N GLU A 271 -8.01 -24.98 -1.43
CA GLU A 271 -8.51 -24.11 -2.50
C GLU A 271 -8.00 -22.67 -2.29
N ASP A 272 -8.15 -22.15 -1.07
CA ASP A 272 -7.76 -20.77 -0.74
C ASP A 272 -6.23 -20.55 -0.76
N LEU A 273 -5.41 -21.57 -0.48
CA LEU A 273 -3.95 -21.50 -0.50
C LEU A 273 -3.36 -21.66 -1.89
N THR A 274 -4.10 -22.27 -2.81
CA THR A 274 -3.63 -22.60 -4.17
C THR A 274 -4.32 -21.78 -5.26
N ALA A 275 -5.28 -20.90 -4.92
CA ALA A 275 -5.99 -20.03 -5.86
C ALA A 275 -5.08 -19.21 -6.78
N PHE A 276 -3.87 -18.85 -6.32
CA PHE A 276 -2.86 -18.17 -7.15
C PHE A 276 -2.48 -18.97 -8.41
N ALA A 277 -2.63 -20.29 -8.39
CA ALA A 277 -2.20 -21.18 -9.45
C ALA A 277 -3.08 -21.09 -10.71
N ASP A 278 -4.28 -20.51 -10.59
CA ASP A 278 -5.19 -20.24 -11.73
C ASP A 278 -4.82 -18.98 -12.52
N PHE A 279 -3.78 -18.26 -12.08
CA PHE A 279 -3.29 -17.05 -12.73
C PHE A 279 -2.01 -17.31 -13.52
N PRO A 280 -1.56 -16.39 -14.39
CA PRO A 280 -0.33 -16.56 -15.15
C PRO A 280 0.86 -16.93 -14.25
N HIS A 281 1.62 -17.97 -14.63
CA HIS A 281 2.73 -18.50 -13.85
C HIS A 281 3.76 -17.43 -13.44
N GLN A 282 3.98 -16.43 -14.31
CA GLN A 282 4.88 -15.30 -14.03
C GLN A 282 4.46 -14.47 -12.79
N HIS A 283 3.18 -14.52 -12.40
CA HIS A 283 2.63 -13.74 -11.29
C HIS A 283 2.73 -14.47 -9.95
N TRP A 284 2.80 -15.80 -9.93
CA TRP A 284 2.62 -16.63 -8.74
C TRP A 284 3.46 -16.18 -7.55
N LYS A 285 4.76 -15.92 -7.78
CA LYS A 285 5.69 -15.47 -6.72
C LYS A 285 5.22 -14.19 -6.03
N LYS A 286 4.49 -13.33 -6.73
CA LYS A 286 4.01 -12.02 -6.28
C LYS A 286 2.64 -12.08 -5.60
N ILE A 287 1.79 -13.03 -5.95
CA ILE A 287 0.38 -13.10 -5.50
C ILE A 287 0.09 -14.21 -4.47
N GLN A 288 1.05 -15.08 -4.15
CA GLN A 288 0.90 -16.11 -3.11
C GLN A 288 0.91 -15.58 -1.65
N SER A 289 1.13 -14.28 -1.44
CA SER A 289 1.25 -13.69 -0.10
C SER A 289 1.01 -12.18 -0.08
N THR A 290 0.73 -11.62 1.10
CA THR A 290 0.64 -10.17 1.34
C THR A 290 2.00 -9.48 1.50
N ASN A 291 3.12 -10.14 1.15
CA ASN A 291 4.47 -9.57 1.22
C ASN A 291 4.60 -8.14 0.63
N PRO A 292 3.90 -7.75 -0.46
CA PRO A 292 3.96 -6.38 -0.97
C PRO A 292 3.59 -5.30 0.03
N LEU A 293 2.76 -5.62 1.03
CA LEU A 293 2.32 -4.73 2.10
C LEU A 293 3.33 -4.64 3.25
N GLU A 294 4.29 -5.57 3.36
CA GLU A 294 5.24 -5.60 4.49
C GLU A 294 6.07 -4.31 4.61
N ARG A 295 6.52 -3.74 3.48
CA ARG A 295 7.25 -2.46 3.51
C ARG A 295 6.37 -1.31 3.98
N LEU A 296 5.10 -1.27 3.56
CA LEU A 296 4.16 -0.21 3.97
C LEU A 296 3.84 -0.35 5.45
N ASN A 297 3.54 -1.56 5.91
CA ASN A 297 3.29 -1.84 7.32
C ASN A 297 4.50 -1.49 8.19
N ARG A 298 5.72 -1.83 7.75
CA ARG A 298 6.96 -1.48 8.47
C ARG A 298 7.12 0.04 8.58
N GLU A 299 6.82 0.77 7.52
CA GLU A 299 6.96 2.23 7.52
C GLU A 299 5.90 2.91 8.41
N ILE A 300 4.67 2.41 8.39
CA ILE A 300 3.62 2.83 9.33
C ILE A 300 4.03 2.50 10.76
N LYS A 301 4.54 1.29 11.00
CA LYS A 301 5.02 0.85 12.32
C LYS A 301 6.14 1.74 12.84
N ARG A 302 7.16 2.02 12.01
CA ARG A 302 8.26 2.93 12.35
C ARG A 302 7.78 4.27 12.90
N ARG A 303 6.69 4.82 12.35
CA ARG A 303 6.13 6.12 12.76
C ARG A 303 5.12 5.99 13.90
N THR A 304 4.33 4.93 13.94
CA THR A 304 3.32 4.69 14.99
C THR A 304 3.93 4.22 16.30
N ASP A 305 5.05 3.49 16.26
CA ASP A 305 5.76 3.00 17.44
C ASP A 305 6.42 4.13 18.24
N VAL A 306 6.73 5.28 17.61
CA VAL A 306 7.22 6.47 18.33
C VAL A 306 6.11 7.08 19.20
N VAL A 307 4.88 7.12 18.67
CA VAL A 307 3.71 7.72 19.34
C VAL A 307 3.24 6.88 20.53
N GLN A 308 3.47 5.55 20.50
CA GLN A 308 3.05 4.56 21.49
C GLN A 308 1.52 4.43 21.67
N VAL A 309 0.85 5.51 22.12
CA VAL A 309 -0.60 5.57 22.33
C VAL A 309 -1.16 6.81 21.65
N PHE A 310 -1.97 6.59 20.62
CA PHE A 310 -2.68 7.66 19.96
C PHE A 310 -3.82 8.20 20.84
N PRO A 311 -4.13 9.49 20.76
CA PRO A 311 -5.20 10.14 21.52
C PRO A 311 -6.60 9.96 20.92
N ASN A 312 -6.73 9.53 19.66
CA ASN A 312 -8.02 9.13 19.05
C ASN A 312 -7.81 8.37 17.71
N PRO A 313 -8.81 7.65 17.17
CA PRO A 313 -8.70 6.97 15.88
C PRO A 313 -8.48 7.91 14.66
N PRO A 314 -9.12 9.09 14.55
CA PRO A 314 -8.83 10.03 13.45
C PRO A 314 -7.36 10.45 13.37
N ALA A 315 -6.67 10.54 14.51
CA ALA A 315 -5.24 10.78 14.54
C ALA A 315 -4.42 9.69 13.87
N VAL A 316 -4.72 8.43 14.21
CA VAL A 316 -4.11 7.25 13.60
C VAL A 316 -4.32 7.32 12.08
N LEU A 317 -5.55 7.60 11.66
CA LEU A 317 -5.92 7.66 10.24
C LEU A 317 -5.10 8.72 9.50
N ARG A 318 -4.95 9.93 10.06
CA ARG A 318 -4.15 11.00 9.43
C ARG A 318 -2.69 10.59 9.25
N LEU A 319 -2.06 10.05 10.29
CA LEU A 319 -0.67 9.61 10.23
C LEU A 319 -0.51 8.48 9.20
N ALA A 320 -1.34 7.44 9.27
CA ALA A 320 -1.30 6.34 8.32
C ALA A 320 -1.51 6.82 6.88
N THR A 321 -2.47 7.73 6.65
CA THR A 321 -2.73 8.31 5.33
C THR A 321 -1.52 9.08 4.82
N ALA A 322 -0.89 9.91 5.65
CA ALA A 322 0.27 10.70 5.23
C ALA A 322 1.44 9.82 4.79
N VAL A 323 1.71 8.75 5.53
CA VAL A 323 2.74 7.75 5.19
C VAL A 323 2.42 7.05 3.87
N LEU A 324 1.17 6.65 3.70
CA LEU A 324 0.72 5.92 2.52
C LEU A 324 0.69 6.80 1.27
N ALA A 325 0.32 8.08 1.41
CA ALA A 325 0.35 9.05 0.32
C ALA A 325 1.78 9.27 -0.18
N GLU A 326 2.74 9.46 0.73
CA GLU A 326 4.17 9.61 0.37
C GLU A 326 4.70 8.38 -0.38
N LEU A 327 4.40 7.17 0.12
CA LEU A 327 4.82 5.92 -0.54
C LEU A 327 4.12 5.72 -1.89
N HIS A 328 2.86 6.15 -2.00
CA HIS A 328 2.14 6.11 -3.27
C HIS A 328 2.78 7.05 -4.28
N ASP A 329 3.09 8.29 -3.89
CA ASP A 329 3.72 9.26 -4.76
C ASP A 329 5.10 8.79 -5.23
N GLU A 330 5.89 8.12 -4.37
CA GLU A 330 7.14 7.48 -4.77
C GLU A 330 6.91 6.44 -5.89
N TRP A 331 5.86 5.61 -5.77
CA TRP A 331 5.54 4.60 -6.79
C TRP A 331 5.07 5.22 -8.11
N ILE A 332 4.33 6.33 -8.05
CA ILE A 332 3.85 7.03 -9.25
C ILE A 332 5.00 7.79 -9.92
N ALA A 333 5.85 8.48 -9.15
CA ALA A 333 6.96 9.28 -9.65
C ALA A 333 8.09 8.42 -10.24
N PHE A 334 8.34 7.25 -9.63
CA PHE A 334 9.38 6.32 -10.07
C PHE A 334 8.74 4.95 -10.41
N PRO A 335 8.01 4.87 -11.53
CA PRO A 335 7.22 3.69 -11.86
C PRO A 335 8.13 2.48 -12.12
N ARG A 336 8.27 1.65 -11.09
CA ARG A 336 8.84 0.31 -11.20
C ARG A 336 7.70 -0.66 -11.33
N ARG A 337 7.54 -1.20 -12.55
CA ARG A 337 6.53 -2.23 -12.81
C ARG A 337 6.72 -3.40 -11.85
N TYR A 338 5.65 -3.71 -11.13
CA TYR A 338 5.62 -4.82 -10.19
C TYR A 338 5.42 -6.15 -10.92
N LEU A 339 4.63 -6.11 -12.00
CA LEU A 339 4.47 -7.16 -13.01
C LEU A 339 4.66 -6.53 -14.40
N SER A 340 5.15 -7.28 -15.40
CA SER A 340 5.34 -6.74 -16.75
C SER A 340 3.98 -6.57 -17.44
N ASN A 341 3.86 -5.60 -18.36
CA ASN A 341 2.62 -5.42 -19.13
C ASN A 341 2.25 -6.70 -19.88
N GLU A 342 3.21 -7.32 -20.57
CA GLU A 342 3.01 -8.57 -21.29
C GLU A 342 2.45 -9.68 -20.40
N SER A 343 2.96 -9.81 -19.17
CA SER A 343 2.43 -10.80 -18.22
C SER A 343 0.99 -10.46 -17.77
N MET A 344 0.66 -9.18 -17.67
CA MET A 344 -0.69 -8.72 -17.31
C MET A 344 -1.69 -8.92 -18.44
N ASP A 345 -1.28 -8.80 -19.71
CA ASP A 345 -2.14 -9.05 -20.88
C ASP A 345 -2.64 -10.49 -20.89
N ALA A 346 -1.84 -11.45 -20.40
CA ALA A 346 -2.24 -12.84 -20.26
C ALA A 346 -3.45 -13.07 -19.34
N LEU A 347 -3.86 -12.08 -18.52
CA LEU A 347 -5.10 -12.14 -17.74
C LEU A 347 -6.37 -11.93 -18.58
N TYR A 348 -6.23 -11.49 -19.83
CA TYR A 348 -7.34 -11.05 -20.68
C TYR A 348 -7.38 -11.77 -22.04
N LEU A 349 -6.51 -12.75 -22.28
CA LEU A 349 -6.42 -13.48 -23.54
C LEU A 349 -7.62 -14.44 -23.81
N ASP A 350 -8.64 -14.45 -22.95
CA ASP A 350 -9.87 -15.24 -23.13
C ASP A 350 -11.08 -14.43 -23.67
N ALA A 351 -10.84 -13.39 -24.46
CA ALA A 351 -11.87 -12.96 -25.41
C ALA A 351 -11.61 -13.69 -26.73
N PRO A 352 -12.48 -14.63 -27.18
CA PRO A 352 -12.33 -15.18 -28.52
C PRO A 352 -12.36 -14.01 -29.51
N THR A 353 -11.24 -13.80 -30.20
CA THR A 353 -11.20 -12.96 -31.38
C THR A 353 -12.17 -13.58 -32.37
N VAL A 354 -13.40 -13.06 -32.43
CA VAL A 354 -14.29 -13.30 -33.56
C VAL A 354 -13.59 -12.61 -34.73
N LEU A 355 -12.75 -13.37 -35.44
CA LEU A 355 -12.28 -12.95 -36.75
C LEU A 355 -13.55 -12.74 -37.58
N PRO A 356 -13.74 -11.56 -38.22
CA PRO A 356 -14.85 -11.39 -39.12
C PRO A 356 -14.74 -12.51 -40.17
N ALA A 357 -15.84 -13.25 -40.34
CA ALA A 357 -15.94 -14.27 -41.36
C ALA A 357 -15.46 -13.66 -42.67
N THR A 358 -14.45 -14.27 -43.27
CA THR A 358 -14.09 -13.99 -44.66
C THR A 358 -15.34 -14.25 -45.48
N SER A 359 -15.93 -13.18 -46.00
CA SER A 359 -16.93 -13.29 -47.06
C SER A 359 -16.21 -13.88 -48.27
N ASP A 360 -16.41 -15.17 -48.50
CA ASP A 360 -16.25 -15.74 -49.83
C ASP A 360 -17.39 -15.15 -50.68
N ASP A 361 -17.02 -14.22 -51.57
CA ASP A 361 -17.67 -13.96 -52.87
C ASP A 361 -16.67 -13.25 -53.79
#